data_AF-A0A922MQJ3-F1
#
_entry.id   AF-A0A922MQJ3-F1
#
_cell.length_a   1.000
_cell.length_b   1.000
_cell.length_c   1.000
_cell.angle_alpha   90.00
_cell.angle_beta   90.00
_cell.angle_gamma   90.00
#
_symmetry.space_group_name_H-M   'P 1'
#
loop_
_entity.id
_entity.type
_entity.pdbx_description
1 polymer ?
#
loop_
_entity_poly.entity_id
_entity_poly.type
_entity_poly.pdbx_seq_one_letter_code
_entity_poly.pdbx_strand_id
1 'polypeptide(L)'
;MCSSDLNLLEQWQWDNRHNLTFAGDLTSDGYMTTQQFAQAWKQRFPGLMTSNSQNYLFKFVNDQRSSNTFKSFTEGLFGDQAESLDIPKENDEKLLKPFKFCPAWAKSVGENNDTMSQLNIFESKMEFKEMISNISLRLGFNYDIQKEIIFRIYEMCRRPAFKPSRDDPSYGGSHVADDAHGNGSPSRHRPPHWRQLSLRCSAIQEMDDFYHVTVQC
;
A
#
# COMPACT_ATOMS: atom_id res chain seq x y z
N MET A 1 24.14 -10.53 -12.57
CA MET A 1 22.85 -10.01 -13.07
C MET A 1 22.67 -10.53 -14.47
N CYS A 2 21.55 -11.19 -14.78
CA CYS A 2 21.36 -11.84 -16.09
C CYS A 2 20.85 -10.83 -17.13
N SER A 3 21.07 -11.10 -18.42
CA SER A 3 20.61 -10.22 -19.51
C SER A 3 19.09 -10.01 -19.51
N SER A 4 18.33 -11.00 -19.05
CA SER A 4 16.88 -10.88 -18.83
C SER A 4 16.52 -9.84 -17.77
N ASP A 5 17.34 -9.72 -16.70
CA ASP A 5 17.13 -8.72 -15.66
C ASP A 5 17.49 -7.33 -16.16
N LEU A 6 18.55 -7.23 -16.97
CA LEU A 6 18.96 -5.98 -17.58
C LEU A 6 17.88 -5.44 -18.53
N ASN A 7 17.34 -6.28 -19.42
CA ASN A 7 16.28 -5.89 -20.35
C ASN A 7 15.03 -5.37 -19.65
N LEU A 8 14.68 -5.94 -18.49
CA LEU A 8 13.53 -5.50 -17.72
C LEU A 8 13.83 -4.19 -16.98
N LEU A 9 15.03 -4.02 -16.43
CA LEU A 9 15.46 -2.74 -15.85
C LEU A 9 15.50 -1.61 -16.90
N GLU A 10 15.86 -1.91 -18.14
CA GLU A 10 15.84 -0.94 -19.25
C GLU A 10 14.43 -0.50 -19.64
N GLN A 11 13.42 -1.33 -19.39
CA GLN A 11 12.01 -1.03 -19.64
C GLN A 11 11.32 -0.31 -18.47
N TRP A 12 11.98 -0.18 -17.32
CA TRP A 12 11.41 0.50 -16.17
C TRP A 12 11.27 2.00 -16.44
N GLN A 13 10.05 2.50 -16.31
CA GLN A 13 9.76 3.92 -16.40
C GLN A 13 9.29 4.44 -15.04
N TRP A 14 9.67 5.68 -14.74
CA TRP A 14 9.14 6.40 -13.60
C TRP A 14 7.63 6.61 -13.82
N ASP A 15 6.80 6.19 -12.86
CA ASP A 15 5.38 6.49 -12.94
C ASP A 15 5.20 8.00 -12.75
N ASN A 16 4.67 8.66 -13.78
CA ASN A 16 4.44 10.10 -13.81
C ASN A 16 3.54 10.61 -12.66
N ARG A 17 2.79 9.72 -11.98
CA ARG A 17 2.04 10.05 -10.76
C ARG A 17 2.90 10.13 -9.50
N HIS A 18 4.16 9.69 -9.52
CA HIS A 18 5.10 9.89 -8.41
C HIS A 18 5.69 11.29 -8.47
N ASN A 19 4.85 12.27 -8.17
CA ASN A 19 5.21 13.68 -8.07
C ASN A 19 4.48 14.31 -6.86
N LEU A 20 4.86 15.54 -6.51
CA LEU A 20 4.30 16.24 -5.34
C LEU A 20 2.80 16.50 -5.44
N THR A 21 2.24 16.61 -6.66
CA THR A 21 0.81 16.84 -6.87
C THR A 21 -0.04 15.68 -6.37
N PHE A 22 0.44 14.44 -6.50
CA PHE A 22 -0.27 13.24 -6.04
C PHE A 22 0.26 12.70 -4.70
N ALA A 23 1.15 13.43 -4.03
CA ALA A 23 1.73 12.99 -2.77
C ALA A 23 0.64 12.84 -1.69
N GLY A 24 0.55 11.63 -1.12
CA GLY A 24 -0.44 11.32 -0.09
C GLY A 24 -1.85 10.98 -0.61
N ASP A 25 -2.07 11.01 -1.92
CA ASP A 25 -3.34 10.61 -2.54
C ASP A 25 -3.44 9.07 -2.71
N LEU A 26 -4.65 8.59 -3.01
CA LEU A 26 -4.93 7.20 -3.30
C LEU A 26 -4.32 6.80 -4.65
N THR A 27 -3.53 5.72 -4.63
CA THR A 27 -2.95 5.14 -5.85
C THR A 27 -4.02 4.41 -6.67
N SER A 28 -3.75 4.14 -7.95
CA SER A 28 -4.66 3.34 -8.77
C SER A 28 -4.89 1.94 -8.20
N ASP A 29 -3.85 1.30 -7.68
CA ASP A 29 -3.99 -0.03 -7.05
C ASP A 29 -4.78 0.06 -5.74
N GLY A 30 -4.59 1.12 -4.97
CA GLY A 30 -5.39 1.39 -3.77
C GLY A 30 -6.86 1.60 -4.10
N TYR A 31 -7.16 2.28 -5.21
CA TYR A 31 -8.51 2.45 -5.72
C TYR A 31 -9.16 1.11 -6.07
N MET A 32 -8.49 0.32 -6.93
CA MET A 32 -8.99 -1.00 -7.36
C MET A 32 -9.15 -1.98 -6.21
N THR A 33 -8.16 -2.03 -5.30
CA THR A 33 -8.21 -2.92 -4.13
C THR A 33 -9.37 -2.53 -3.21
N THR A 34 -9.64 -1.24 -3.04
CA THR A 34 -10.78 -0.77 -2.23
C THR A 34 -12.12 -1.16 -2.87
N GLN A 35 -12.26 -1.02 -4.19
CA GLN A 35 -13.44 -1.49 -4.92
C GLN A 35 -13.66 -3.00 -4.74
N GLN A 36 -12.61 -3.80 -4.99
CA GLN A 36 -12.66 -5.25 -4.85
C GLN A 36 -12.99 -5.69 -3.41
N PHE A 37 -12.45 -4.97 -2.42
CA PHE A 37 -12.78 -5.20 -1.02
C PHE A 37 -14.27 -4.98 -0.75
N ALA A 38 -14.85 -3.88 -1.24
CA ALA A 38 -16.29 -3.62 -1.09
C ALA A 38 -17.14 -4.71 -1.77
N GLN A 39 -16.76 -5.13 -2.97
CA GLN A 39 -17.43 -6.22 -3.70
C GLN A 39 -17.37 -7.54 -2.94
N ALA A 40 -16.20 -7.91 -2.44
CA ALA A 40 -16.01 -9.12 -1.65
C ALA A 40 -16.84 -9.10 -0.36
N TRP A 41 -16.92 -7.94 0.31
CA TRP A 41 -17.76 -7.78 1.50
C TRP A 41 -19.24 -7.90 1.19
N LYS A 42 -19.68 -7.31 0.07
CA LYS A 42 -21.06 -7.45 -0.41
C LYS A 42 -21.42 -8.92 -0.65
N GLN A 43 -20.54 -9.66 -1.32
CA GLN A 43 -20.72 -11.10 -1.56
C GLN A 43 -20.70 -11.91 -0.27
N ARG A 44 -19.85 -11.54 0.69
CA ARG A 44 -19.70 -12.26 1.96
C ARG A 44 -20.89 -12.06 2.90
N PHE A 45 -21.51 -10.88 2.87
CA PHE A 45 -22.58 -10.47 3.78
C PHE A 45 -23.78 -9.85 3.05
N PRO A 46 -24.46 -10.59 2.15
CA PRO A 46 -25.47 -10.03 1.26
C PRO A 46 -26.71 -9.47 1.99
N GLY A 47 -27.03 -9.99 3.18
CA GLY A 47 -28.14 -9.48 4.01
C GLY A 47 -27.83 -8.18 4.75
N LEU A 48 -26.54 -7.90 5.02
CA LEU A 48 -26.10 -6.66 5.67
C LEU A 48 -25.71 -5.61 4.62
N MET A 49 -25.01 -6.04 3.57
CA MET A 49 -24.47 -5.20 2.52
C MET A 49 -25.40 -5.18 1.31
N THR A 50 -26.51 -4.45 1.45
CA THR A 50 -27.54 -4.31 0.42
C THR A 50 -27.23 -3.25 -0.63
N SER A 51 -27.90 -3.26 -1.78
CA SER A 51 -27.77 -2.18 -2.77
C SER A 51 -28.53 -0.89 -2.41
N ASN A 52 -29.24 -0.84 -1.27
CA ASN A 52 -29.99 0.35 -0.86
C ASN A 52 -29.06 1.35 -0.13
N SER A 53 -28.77 2.49 -0.76
CA SER A 53 -27.87 3.52 -0.21
C SER A 53 -28.32 4.09 1.14
N GLN A 54 -29.63 4.09 1.43
CA GLN A 54 -30.18 4.64 2.66
C GLN A 54 -29.93 3.76 3.89
N ASN A 55 -29.47 2.53 3.70
CA ASN A 55 -29.05 1.64 4.79
C ASN A 55 -27.65 1.98 5.32
N TYR A 56 -26.99 2.99 4.74
CA TYR A 56 -25.61 3.33 5.03
C TYR A 56 -25.47 4.77 5.53
N LEU A 57 -24.57 4.95 6.48
CA LEU A 57 -24.01 6.24 6.84
C LEU A 57 -22.49 6.14 6.78
N PHE A 58 -21.88 6.80 5.81
CA PHE A 58 -20.42 6.80 5.66
C PHE A 58 -19.81 7.96 6.42
N LYS A 59 -18.85 7.66 7.30
CA LYS A 59 -18.07 8.69 8.00
C LYS A 59 -16.65 8.66 7.49
N PHE A 60 -16.16 9.79 7.00
CA PHE A 60 -14.77 9.94 6.55
C PHE A 60 -14.25 11.35 6.86
N VAL A 61 -12.94 11.53 6.79
CA VAL A 61 -12.36 12.87 6.91
C VAL A 61 -12.32 13.51 5.53
N ASN A 62 -12.62 14.80 5.45
CA ASN A 62 -12.65 15.54 4.18
C ASN A 62 -11.23 15.88 3.66
N ASP A 63 -10.41 14.85 3.46
CA ASP A 63 -9.13 14.93 2.76
C ASP A 63 -9.20 14.15 1.43
N GLN A 64 -8.29 14.46 0.50
CA GLN A 64 -8.34 13.93 -0.87
C GLN A 64 -8.30 12.39 -0.88
N ARG A 65 -7.41 11.80 -0.08
CA ARG A 65 -7.25 10.35 0.01
C ARG A 65 -8.52 9.68 0.55
N SER A 66 -9.06 10.16 1.67
CA SER A 66 -10.28 9.61 2.26
C SER A 66 -11.49 9.78 1.33
N SER A 67 -11.59 10.90 0.62
CA SER A 67 -12.67 11.14 -0.36
C SER A 67 -12.57 10.19 -1.56
N ASN A 68 -11.36 9.99 -2.09
CA ASN A 68 -11.11 9.04 -3.17
C ASN A 68 -11.32 7.59 -2.72
N THR A 69 -10.95 7.24 -1.49
CA THR A 69 -11.21 5.92 -0.90
C THR A 69 -12.71 5.70 -0.74
N PHE A 70 -13.45 6.69 -0.23
CA PHE A 70 -14.92 6.63 -0.13
C PHE A 70 -15.54 6.38 -1.50
N LYS A 71 -15.16 7.15 -2.53
CA LYS A 71 -15.64 6.97 -3.91
C LYS A 71 -15.36 5.54 -4.42
N SER A 72 -14.13 5.06 -4.29
CA SER A 72 -13.78 3.70 -4.73
C SER A 72 -14.57 2.63 -3.98
N PHE A 73 -14.83 2.80 -2.68
CA PHE A 73 -15.59 1.85 -1.90
C PHE A 73 -17.07 1.82 -2.32
N THR A 74 -17.69 2.98 -2.51
CA THR A 74 -19.10 3.08 -2.91
C THR A 74 -19.33 2.57 -4.33
N GLU A 75 -18.41 2.81 -5.26
CA GLU A 75 -18.45 2.19 -6.59
C GLU A 75 -18.36 0.67 -6.52
N GLY A 76 -17.47 0.12 -5.67
CA GLY A 76 -17.41 -1.33 -5.47
C GLY A 76 -18.70 -1.91 -4.86
N LEU A 77 -19.38 -1.16 -3.99
CA LEU A 77 -20.57 -1.60 -3.29
C LEU A 77 -21.86 -1.48 -4.13
N PHE A 78 -22.02 -0.37 -4.85
CA PHE A 78 -23.25 -0.02 -5.58
C PHE A 78 -23.12 -0.11 -7.10
N GLY A 79 -21.92 -0.33 -7.63
CA GLY A 79 -21.65 -0.36 -9.06
C GLY A 79 -21.77 1.03 -9.70
N ASP A 80 -22.06 1.07 -10.99
CA ASP A 80 -22.08 2.28 -11.83
C ASP A 80 -23.05 3.37 -11.35
N GLN A 81 -24.03 3.02 -10.51
CA GLN A 81 -25.00 3.97 -9.96
C GLN A 81 -24.45 4.77 -8.78
N ALA A 82 -23.29 4.41 -8.23
CA ALA A 82 -22.73 5.02 -7.01
C ALA A 82 -22.67 6.56 -7.05
N GLU A 83 -22.32 7.15 -8.19
CA GLU A 83 -22.24 8.62 -8.34
C GLU A 83 -23.60 9.31 -8.34
N SER A 84 -24.65 8.62 -8.78
CA SER A 84 -26.02 9.14 -8.84
C SER A 84 -26.79 8.97 -7.52
N LEU A 85 -26.28 8.13 -6.62
CA LEU A 85 -26.92 7.86 -5.34
C LEU A 85 -26.60 8.99 -4.36
N ASP A 86 -27.65 9.53 -3.75
CA ASP A 86 -27.51 10.39 -2.57
C ASP A 86 -27.18 9.52 -1.35
N ILE A 87 -25.89 9.23 -1.19
CA ILE A 87 -25.37 8.39 -0.12
C ILE A 87 -25.17 9.27 1.13
N PRO A 88 -25.83 8.97 2.26
CA PRO A 88 -25.64 9.71 3.49
C PRO A 88 -24.17 9.64 3.94
N LYS A 89 -23.59 10.83 4.16
CA LYS A 89 -22.19 10.97 4.56
C LYS A 89 -22.00 12.07 5.61
N GLU A 90 -21.08 11.84 6.52
CA GLU A 90 -20.74 12.76 7.59
C GLU A 90 -19.22 12.95 7.66
N ASN A 91 -18.80 14.21 7.74
CA ASN A 91 -17.41 14.56 7.96
C ASN A 91 -17.21 14.91 9.43
N ASP A 92 -16.71 13.96 10.21
CA ASP A 92 -16.42 14.16 11.64
C ASP A 92 -14.94 13.87 11.92
N GLU A 93 -14.10 14.90 11.80
CA GLU A 93 -12.68 14.75 12.07
C GLU A 93 -12.39 14.48 13.56
N LYS A 94 -13.25 14.92 14.48
CA LYS A 94 -13.06 14.69 15.91
C LYS A 94 -13.27 13.22 16.26
N LEU A 95 -14.27 12.58 15.65
CA LEU A 95 -14.52 11.15 15.83
C LEU A 95 -13.44 10.29 15.14
N LEU A 96 -12.99 10.69 13.95
CA LEU A 96 -12.11 9.87 13.12
C LEU A 96 -10.61 10.11 13.37
N LYS A 97 -10.23 11.29 13.84
CA LYS A 97 -8.86 11.66 14.21
C LYS A 97 -8.83 12.26 15.63
N PRO A 98 -9.32 11.55 16.66
CA PRO A 98 -9.48 12.10 18.01
C PRO A 98 -8.16 12.56 18.62
N PHE A 99 -7.05 11.91 18.26
CA PHE A 99 -5.70 12.28 18.70
C PHE A 99 -5.33 13.73 18.35
N LYS A 100 -5.83 14.28 17.24
CA LYS A 100 -5.60 15.69 16.85
C LYS A 100 -6.24 16.70 17.80
N PHE A 101 -7.31 16.31 18.49
CA PHE A 101 -8.12 17.18 19.35
C PHE A 101 -7.92 16.88 20.84
N CYS A 102 -6.96 16.03 21.18
CA CYS A 102 -6.65 15.65 22.56
C CYS A 102 -5.35 16.34 23.01
N PRO A 103 -5.42 17.42 23.82
CA PRO A 103 -4.22 18.13 24.28
C PRO A 103 -3.28 17.25 25.09
N ALA A 104 -3.83 16.30 25.85
CA ALA A 104 -3.05 15.34 26.61
C ALA A 104 -2.20 14.47 25.68
N TRP A 105 -2.80 13.94 24.59
CA TRP A 105 -2.08 13.15 23.59
C TRP A 105 -1.03 13.99 22.84
N ALA A 106 -1.39 15.21 22.43
CA ALA A 106 -0.45 16.11 21.76
C ALA A 106 0.80 16.34 22.61
N LYS A 107 0.62 16.62 23.90
CA LYS A 107 1.73 16.86 24.83
C LYS A 107 2.52 15.60 25.18
N SER A 108 1.85 14.47 25.44
CA SER A 108 2.52 13.27 25.96
C SER A 108 3.08 12.34 24.89
N VAL A 109 2.58 12.44 23.66
CA VAL A 109 2.94 11.57 22.53
C VAL A 109 3.38 12.38 21.30
N GLY A 110 2.55 13.30 20.82
CA GLY A 110 2.80 13.99 19.55
C GLY A 110 4.04 14.90 19.54
N GLU A 111 4.24 15.63 20.64
CA GLU A 111 5.34 16.59 20.83
C GLU A 111 6.40 16.06 21.81
N ASN A 112 6.28 14.81 22.26
CA ASN A 112 7.18 14.23 23.24
C ASN A 112 8.30 13.43 22.58
N ASN A 113 9.54 13.93 22.70
CA ASN A 113 10.72 13.24 22.17
C ASN A 113 10.97 11.88 22.84
N ASP A 114 10.52 11.69 24.09
CA ASP A 114 10.68 10.42 24.81
C ASP A 114 9.85 9.29 24.22
N THR A 115 8.82 9.61 23.42
CA THR A 115 7.99 8.61 22.71
C THR A 115 8.84 7.77 21.74
N MET A 116 9.96 8.31 21.26
CA MET A 116 10.88 7.59 20.37
C MET A 116 12.00 6.85 21.12
N SER A 117 12.01 6.87 22.46
CA SER A 117 13.07 6.25 23.27
C SER A 117 13.28 4.77 22.97
N GLN A 118 12.22 3.98 22.84
CA GLN A 118 12.32 2.55 22.52
C GLN A 118 12.84 2.31 21.11
N LEU A 119 12.47 3.15 20.14
CA LEU A 119 13.05 3.08 18.79
C LEU A 119 14.55 3.36 18.86
N ASN A 120 14.96 4.44 19.53
CA ASN A 120 16.38 4.81 19.66
C ASN A 120 17.19 3.71 20.37
N ILE A 121 16.60 3.09 21.40
CA ILE A 121 17.22 1.93 22.08
C ILE A 121 17.39 0.78 21.09
N PHE A 122 16.34 0.42 20.35
CA PHE A 122 16.41 -0.64 19.35
C PHE A 122 17.47 -0.37 18.27
N GLU A 123 17.50 0.85 17.72
CA GLU A 123 18.49 1.26 16.72
C GLU A 123 19.94 1.27 17.27
N SER A 124 20.11 1.40 18.59
CA SER A 124 21.43 1.30 19.22
C SER A 124 21.95 -0.14 19.35
N LYS A 125 21.05 -1.13 19.28
CA LYS A 125 21.39 -2.55 19.45
C LYS A 125 22.22 -3.10 18.28
N MET A 126 22.90 -4.20 18.54
CA MET A 126 23.82 -4.82 17.59
C MET A 126 23.08 -5.39 16.39
N GLU A 127 21.90 -5.97 16.61
CA GLU A 127 21.04 -6.57 15.58
C GLU A 127 20.61 -5.55 14.53
N PHE A 128 20.26 -4.33 14.95
CA PHE A 128 19.90 -3.26 14.03
C PHE A 128 21.12 -2.80 13.20
N LYS A 129 22.28 -2.64 13.85
CA LYS A 129 23.52 -2.26 13.17
C LYS A 129 23.96 -3.32 12.16
N GLU A 130 23.86 -4.59 12.53
CA GLU A 130 24.16 -5.72 11.66
C GLU A 130 23.22 -5.76 10.45
N MET A 131 21.92 -5.50 10.64
CA MET A 131 20.97 -5.34 9.53
C MET A 131 21.42 -4.23 8.55
N ILE A 132 21.83 -3.06 9.06
CA ILE A 132 22.32 -1.96 8.23
C ILE A 132 23.55 -2.39 7.43
N SER A 133 24.52 -3.03 8.07
CA SER A 133 25.73 -3.53 7.39
C SER A 133 25.41 -4.58 6.34
N ASN A 134 24.54 -5.54 6.65
CA ASN A 134 24.13 -6.60 5.71
C ASN A 134 23.42 -6.02 4.48
N ILE A 135 22.47 -5.10 4.68
CA ILE A 135 21.78 -4.40 3.58
C ILE A 135 22.80 -3.63 2.74
N SER A 136 23.69 -2.87 3.38
CA SER A 136 24.70 -2.05 2.69
C SER A 136 25.61 -2.90 1.81
N LEU A 137 26.12 -4.01 2.34
CA LEU A 137 26.94 -4.97 1.61
C LEU A 137 26.19 -5.62 0.45
N ARG A 138 24.92 -6.02 0.64
CA ARG A 138 24.08 -6.61 -0.43
C ARG A 138 23.79 -5.62 -1.55
N LEU A 139 23.66 -4.34 -1.22
CA LEU A 139 23.51 -3.27 -2.20
C LEU A 139 24.82 -2.90 -2.90
N GLY A 140 25.96 -3.49 -2.49
CA GLY A 140 27.28 -3.32 -3.11
C GLY A 140 28.10 -2.17 -2.51
N PHE A 141 27.70 -1.63 -1.36
CA PHE A 141 28.47 -0.61 -0.67
C PHE A 141 29.50 -1.26 0.25
N ASN A 142 30.70 -0.68 0.32
CA ASN A 142 31.77 -1.09 1.22
C ASN A 142 31.75 -0.30 2.55
N TYR A 143 30.67 0.44 2.81
CA TYR A 143 30.43 1.21 4.02
C TYR A 143 28.95 1.10 4.40
N ASP A 144 28.64 1.34 5.68
CA ASP A 144 27.26 1.39 6.16
C ASP A 144 26.54 2.62 5.61
N ILE A 145 25.44 2.40 4.89
CA ILE A 145 24.57 3.47 4.42
C ILE A 145 23.74 4.00 5.60
N GLN A 146 23.45 5.30 5.59
CA GLN A 146 22.57 5.93 6.59
C GLN A 146 21.20 5.22 6.66
N LYS A 147 20.72 5.00 7.89
CA LYS A 147 19.43 4.32 8.15
C LYS A 147 18.25 4.99 7.43
N GLU A 148 18.29 6.31 7.28
CA GLU A 148 17.25 7.09 6.60
C GLU A 148 17.16 6.76 5.12
N ILE A 149 18.31 6.48 4.48
CA ILE A 149 18.36 6.07 3.07
C ILE A 149 17.81 4.66 2.94
N ILE A 150 18.23 3.73 3.81
CA ILE A 150 17.71 2.36 3.84
C ILE A 150 16.19 2.35 4.03
N PHE A 151 15.68 3.15 4.97
CA PHE A 151 14.24 3.31 5.19
C PHE A 151 13.51 3.87 3.97
N ARG A 152 14.11 4.83 3.23
CA ARG A 152 13.52 5.34 1.99
C ARG A 152 13.48 4.28 0.90
N ILE A 153 14.54 3.50 0.74
CA ILE A 153 14.57 2.40 -0.24
C ILE A 153 13.52 1.35 0.15
N TYR A 154 13.40 1.03 1.44
CA TYR A 154 12.33 0.17 1.96
C TYR A 154 10.93 0.70 1.62
N GLU A 155 10.66 1.99 1.88
CA GLU A 155 9.36 2.60 1.58
C GLU A 155 9.03 2.59 0.08
N MET A 156 10.04 2.75 -0.78
CA MET A 156 9.91 2.61 -2.25
C MET A 156 9.64 1.17 -2.68
N CYS A 157 10.18 0.20 -1.95
CA CYS A 157 9.96 -1.22 -2.19
C CYS A 157 8.56 -1.68 -1.75
N ARG A 158 8.15 -1.25 -0.55
CA ARG A 158 6.86 -1.61 0.06
C ARG A 158 5.68 -0.99 -0.69
N ARG A 159 5.84 0.24 -1.18
CA ARG A 159 4.85 0.90 -2.03
C ARG A 159 5.42 0.97 -3.44
N PRO A 160 5.05 0.04 -4.35
CA PRO A 160 5.68 -0.05 -5.66
C PRO A 160 5.45 1.25 -6.42
N ALA A 161 6.49 2.07 -6.49
CA ALA A 161 6.52 3.30 -7.26
C ALA A 161 6.78 3.06 -8.76
N PHE A 162 7.19 1.83 -9.07
CA PHE A 162 7.57 1.39 -10.40
C PHE A 162 6.50 0.43 -10.93
N LYS A 163 5.96 0.76 -12.09
CA LYS A 163 5.06 -0.10 -12.85
C LYS A 163 5.72 -0.43 -14.19
N PRO A 164 5.51 -1.65 -14.75
CA PRO A 164 5.87 -1.94 -16.13
C PRO A 164 5.27 -0.87 -17.07
N SER A 165 5.95 -0.58 -18.18
CA SER A 165 5.44 0.34 -19.20
C SER A 165 4.03 -0.04 -19.63
N ARG A 166 3.15 0.93 -19.90
CA ARG A 166 1.78 0.67 -20.39
C ARG A 166 1.74 -0.12 -21.71
N ASP A 167 2.85 -0.14 -22.45
CA ASP A 167 3.02 -0.91 -23.68
C ASP A 167 3.39 -2.39 -23.43
N ASP A 168 3.41 -2.84 -22.16
CA ASP A 168 3.56 -4.25 -21.80
C ASP A 168 2.25 -5.01 -22.10
N PRO A 169 2.27 -6.02 -23.01
CA PRO A 169 1.09 -6.82 -23.36
C PRO A 169 0.43 -7.51 -22.17
N SER A 170 1.14 -7.69 -21.05
CA SER A 170 0.58 -8.28 -19.83
C SER A 170 -0.34 -7.34 -19.02
N TYR A 171 -0.38 -6.05 -19.37
CA TYR A 171 -1.27 -5.05 -18.78
C TYR A 171 -2.63 -4.94 -19.52
N GLY A 172 -2.81 -5.70 -20.61
CA GLY A 172 -4.02 -5.71 -21.43
C GLY A 172 -5.07 -6.71 -20.96
N GLY A 173 -6.14 -6.20 -20.33
CA GLY A 173 -7.49 -6.74 -20.49
C GLY A 173 -7.89 -7.93 -19.61
N SER A 174 -8.40 -7.64 -18.41
CA SER A 174 -9.56 -8.39 -17.91
C SER A 174 -10.82 -7.83 -18.59
N HIS A 175 -10.92 -8.02 -19.90
CA HIS A 175 -12.21 -7.97 -20.59
C HIS A 175 -12.92 -9.30 -20.33
N VAL A 176 -14.18 -9.17 -19.94
CA VAL A 176 -15.17 -10.22 -19.77
C VAL A 176 -15.03 -11.28 -20.88
N ALA A 177 -14.80 -12.53 -20.48
CA ALA A 177 -15.05 -13.69 -21.32
C ALA A 177 -15.99 -14.61 -20.53
N ASP A 178 -17.25 -14.60 -20.96
CA ASP A 178 -18.24 -15.62 -20.65
C ASP A 178 -17.81 -17.00 -21.21
N ASP A 179 -18.22 -18.03 -20.49
CA ASP A 179 -18.37 -19.46 -20.86
C ASP A 179 -17.14 -20.28 -21.33
N ALA A 180 -16.76 -21.27 -20.49
CA ALA A 180 -17.06 -22.70 -20.71
C ALA A 180 -16.07 -23.64 -19.99
N HIS A 181 -16.63 -24.74 -19.47
CA HIS A 181 -16.04 -25.89 -18.78
C HIS A 181 -14.57 -26.27 -19.05
N GLY A 182 -13.82 -26.57 -17.99
CA GLY A 182 -12.58 -27.36 -18.06
C GLY A 182 -11.83 -27.46 -16.73
N ASN A 183 -11.86 -28.65 -16.12
CA ASN A 183 -11.05 -29.01 -14.94
C ASN A 183 -9.55 -28.75 -15.17
N GLY A 184 -8.95 -27.88 -14.35
CA GLY A 184 -7.50 -27.69 -14.30
C GLY A 184 -7.10 -26.84 -13.09
N SER A 185 -6.41 -27.45 -12.13
CA SER A 185 -5.87 -26.78 -10.95
C SER A 185 -4.97 -25.60 -11.34
N PRO A 186 -5.14 -24.38 -10.78
CA PRO A 186 -4.26 -23.27 -11.10
C PRO A 186 -2.90 -23.47 -10.41
N SER A 187 -1.87 -23.74 -11.19
CA SER A 187 -0.49 -23.64 -10.71
C SER A 187 -0.22 -22.20 -10.27
N ARG A 188 0.24 -22.00 -9.03
CA ARG A 188 0.69 -20.69 -8.51
C ARG A 188 2.00 -20.28 -9.19
N HIS A 189 1.92 -19.83 -10.44
CA HIS A 189 3.02 -19.12 -11.07
C HIS A 189 2.91 -17.64 -10.72
N ARG A 190 3.78 -17.16 -9.82
CA ARG A 190 3.94 -15.72 -9.56
C ARG A 190 4.36 -15.03 -10.87
N PRO A 191 3.68 -13.95 -11.29
CA PRO A 191 4.01 -13.25 -12.53
C PRO A 191 5.45 -12.73 -12.54
N PRO A 192 6.10 -12.62 -13.72
CA PRO A 192 7.51 -12.21 -13.85
C PRO A 192 7.84 -10.85 -13.21
N HIS A 193 6.90 -9.89 -13.24
CA HIS A 193 7.10 -8.55 -12.66
C HIS A 193 7.29 -8.56 -11.13
N TRP A 194 6.76 -9.56 -10.43
CA TRP A 194 6.99 -9.74 -8.99
C TRP A 194 8.38 -10.29 -8.67
N ARG A 195 9.09 -10.90 -9.63
CA ARG A 195 10.41 -11.52 -9.40
C ARG A 195 11.55 -10.50 -9.36
N GLN A 196 11.37 -9.27 -9.84
CA GLN A 196 12.49 -8.30 -9.99
C GLN A 196 12.43 -7.08 -9.09
N LEU A 197 11.23 -6.61 -8.69
CA LEU A 197 11.11 -5.87 -7.42
C LEU A 197 11.73 -6.71 -6.28
N SER A 198 11.50 -8.02 -6.34
CA SER A 198 12.12 -9.03 -5.48
C SER A 198 13.64 -9.20 -5.62
N LEU A 199 14.40 -8.48 -6.47
CA LEU A 199 15.88 -8.61 -6.49
C LEU A 199 16.60 -7.45 -5.77
N ARG A 200 16.04 -6.24 -5.77
CA ARG A 200 16.55 -5.12 -4.94
C ARG A 200 15.79 -4.97 -3.63
N CYS A 201 14.51 -5.30 -3.60
CA CYS A 201 13.72 -5.33 -2.37
C CYS A 201 13.94 -6.61 -1.56
N SER A 202 14.42 -7.71 -2.15
CA SER A 202 14.82 -8.91 -1.36
C SER A 202 16.00 -8.63 -0.45
N ALA A 203 16.93 -7.75 -0.84
CA ALA A 203 18.01 -7.31 0.03
C ALA A 203 17.48 -6.62 1.30
N ILE A 204 16.27 -6.07 1.25
CA ILE A 204 15.62 -5.28 2.31
C ILE A 204 14.48 -6.08 2.98
N GLN A 205 14.23 -7.31 2.53
CA GLN A 205 13.18 -8.16 3.08
C GLN A 205 13.46 -8.55 4.54
N GLU A 206 14.72 -8.44 4.99
CA GLU A 206 15.09 -8.51 6.40
C GLU A 206 14.38 -7.43 7.24
N MET A 207 14.12 -6.22 6.70
CA MET A 207 13.36 -5.21 7.44
C MET A 207 11.91 -5.62 7.73
N ASP A 208 11.25 -6.41 6.86
CA ASP A 208 9.87 -6.86 7.11
C ASP A 208 9.81 -7.82 8.32
N ASP A 209 10.78 -8.72 8.45
CA ASP A 209 10.89 -9.63 9.59
C ASP A 209 11.25 -8.89 10.90
N PHE A 210 12.03 -7.81 10.81
CA PHE A 210 12.42 -7.01 11.99
C PHE A 210 11.34 -6.01 12.46
N TYR A 211 10.62 -5.36 11.54
CA TYR A 211 9.57 -4.38 11.89
C TYR A 211 8.27 -5.05 12.38
N HIS A 212 7.91 -6.24 11.89
CA HIS A 212 6.70 -6.93 12.35
C HIS A 212 6.80 -7.41 13.81
N VAL A 213 8.01 -7.68 14.32
CA VAL A 213 8.25 -8.07 15.72
C VAL A 213 8.09 -6.87 16.67
N THR A 214 8.30 -5.63 16.20
CA THR A 214 8.26 -4.43 17.06
C THR A 214 6.86 -3.85 17.26
N VAL A 215 5.89 -4.21 16.41
CA VAL A 215 4.48 -3.70 16.51
C VAL A 215 3.61 -4.58 17.41
N GLN A 216 4.17 -5.65 17.99
CA GLN A 216 3.49 -6.58 18.90
C GLN A 216 3.95 -6.49 20.37
N CYS A 217 4.67 -5.44 20.76
CA CYS A 217 5.01 -5.15 22.16
C CYS A 217 4.30 -3.89 22.67
#